data_AF-A0A7X6GVJ8-F1
#
_entry.id   AF-A0A7X6GVJ8-F1
#
_cell.length_a   1.000
_cell.length_b   1.000
_cell.length_c   1.000
_cell.angle_alpha   90.00
_cell.angle_beta   90.00
_cell.angle_gamma   90.00
#
_symmetry.space_group_name_H-M   'P 1'
#
loop_
_entity.id
_entity.type
_entity.pdbx_description
1 polymer ?
#
loop_
_entity_poly.entity_id
_entity_poly.type
_entity_poly.pdbx_seq_one_letter_code
_entity_poly.pdbx_strand_id
1 'polypeptide(L)'
;MSELSGQVREALRARGEPVSRLGYFCAPFRPPAGPLSDRVIKTYRGGRDPELLEQLARRHAAYVDLLTWAGVRLPETRFLILNTAGFLQPVIVQKALDERLLMRPQVETAELSRALDILGQAADSIAAFWARVAQRPERIGYHPSIRNFAIDERGPIFFDTFPPLIGYSREEMGRLLLRFSEKGLVRSVGVLMPERIRAIQDEWYSPAGTLVGLVGSAVRLRPQDGAAILDWARGYAATELSGSLRAEVLAELDRPPRLPAFWTGMRRVLGLEGKPNV
;
A
#
# COMPACT_ATOMS: atom_id res chain seq x y z
N MET A 1 -25.32 -17.71 -5.16
CA MET A 1 -24.11 -17.00 -5.65
C MET A 1 -24.48 -15.52 -5.71
N SER A 2 -23.71 -14.60 -5.09
CA SER A 2 -24.13 -13.19 -5.09
C SER A 2 -24.05 -12.59 -6.49
N GLU A 3 -24.94 -11.64 -6.80
CA GLU A 3 -24.98 -10.90 -8.07
C GLU A 3 -23.59 -10.29 -8.39
N LEU A 4 -22.96 -9.65 -7.40
CA LEU A 4 -21.62 -9.09 -7.51
C LEU A 4 -20.56 -10.15 -7.89
N SER A 5 -20.64 -11.37 -7.35
CA SER A 5 -19.71 -12.45 -7.72
C SER A 5 -19.88 -12.86 -9.19
N GLY A 6 -21.11 -12.83 -9.69
CA GLY A 6 -21.41 -13.08 -11.11
C GLY A 6 -20.80 -12.01 -12.01
N GLN A 7 -21.04 -10.73 -11.68
CA GLN A 7 -20.52 -9.58 -12.43
C GLN A 7 -18.97 -9.57 -12.46
N VAL A 8 -18.31 -9.91 -11.35
CA VAL A 8 -16.84 -9.99 -11.32
C VAL A 8 -16.31 -11.10 -12.22
N ARG A 9 -16.97 -12.27 -12.27
CA ARG A 9 -16.55 -13.36 -13.18
C ARG A 9 -16.67 -12.96 -14.64
N GLU A 10 -17.72 -12.24 -14.99
CA GLU A 10 -17.90 -11.71 -16.34
C GLU A 10 -16.81 -10.70 -16.68
N ALA A 11 -16.54 -9.74 -15.78
CA ALA A 11 -15.47 -8.76 -15.95
C ALA A 11 -14.09 -9.40 -16.09
N LEU A 12 -13.82 -10.51 -15.39
CA LEU A 12 -12.58 -11.28 -15.53
C LEU A 12 -12.43 -11.98 -16.88
N ARG A 13 -13.54 -12.43 -17.49
CA ARG A 13 -13.53 -13.01 -18.83
C ARG A 13 -13.32 -11.95 -19.92
N ALA A 14 -13.87 -10.75 -19.71
CA ALA A 14 -13.74 -9.61 -20.62
C ALA A 14 -12.55 -8.69 -20.27
N ARG A 15 -11.54 -9.20 -19.55
CA ARG A 15 -10.46 -8.40 -18.99
C ARG A 15 -9.67 -7.68 -20.10
N GLY A 16 -9.61 -6.35 -20.01
CA GLY A 16 -8.73 -5.49 -20.81
C GLY A 16 -7.33 -5.34 -20.21
N GLU A 17 -6.58 -4.32 -20.65
CA GLU A 17 -5.23 -4.06 -20.13
C GLU A 17 -5.23 -3.69 -18.63
N PRO A 18 -4.15 -4.03 -17.89
CA PRO A 18 -3.99 -3.61 -16.49
C PRO A 18 -3.93 -2.07 -16.34
N VAL A 19 -4.64 -1.54 -15.33
CA VAL A 19 -4.59 -0.12 -14.89
C VAL A 19 -3.27 0.20 -14.18
N SER A 20 -2.59 -0.82 -13.64
CA SER A 20 -1.20 -0.69 -13.16
C SER A 20 -0.48 -2.02 -13.30
N ARG A 21 0.78 -1.97 -13.76
CA ARG A 21 1.68 -3.13 -13.86
C ARG A 21 2.76 -3.15 -12.76
N LEU A 22 2.67 -2.21 -11.80
CA LEU A 22 3.71 -1.95 -10.79
C LEU A 22 3.40 -2.55 -9.41
N GLY A 23 2.28 -3.26 -9.27
CA GLY A 23 1.88 -3.91 -8.03
C GLY A 23 2.76 -5.11 -7.68
N TYR A 24 3.05 -5.31 -6.39
CA TYR A 24 3.82 -6.46 -5.91
C TYR A 24 2.99 -7.75 -5.84
N PHE A 25 1.66 -7.62 -5.71
CA PHE A 25 0.72 -8.73 -5.48
C PHE A 25 -0.32 -8.94 -6.57
N CYS A 26 -0.59 -7.93 -7.39
CA CYS A 26 -1.58 -8.00 -8.46
C CYS A 26 -1.37 -6.91 -9.50
N ALA A 27 -1.93 -7.14 -10.69
CA ALA A 27 -2.12 -6.16 -11.74
C ALA A 27 -3.60 -5.71 -11.77
N PRO A 28 -4.00 -4.62 -11.08
CA PRO A 28 -5.38 -4.14 -11.07
C PRO A 28 -5.85 -3.83 -12.49
N PHE A 29 -7.15 -3.99 -12.75
CA PHE A 29 -7.75 -3.57 -14.00
C PHE A 29 -9.12 -2.93 -13.78
N ARG A 30 -9.56 -2.13 -14.75
CA ARG A 30 -10.88 -1.52 -14.79
C ARG A 30 -11.68 -2.16 -15.93
N PRO A 31 -12.85 -2.73 -15.67
CA PRO A 31 -13.71 -3.24 -16.75
C PRO A 31 -14.07 -2.11 -17.73
N PRO A 32 -13.97 -2.34 -19.06
CA PRO A 32 -14.22 -1.27 -20.04
C PRO A 32 -15.70 -0.91 -20.17
N ALA A 33 -16.61 -1.81 -19.78
CA ALA A 33 -18.06 -1.64 -19.86
C ALA A 33 -18.76 -2.47 -18.78
N GLY A 34 -20.09 -2.34 -18.71
CA GLY A 34 -20.95 -3.12 -17.81
C GLY A 34 -21.05 -2.54 -16.39
N PRO A 35 -21.67 -3.29 -15.46
CA PRO A 35 -22.05 -2.79 -14.13
C PRO A 35 -20.85 -2.48 -13.22
N LEU A 36 -19.66 -2.97 -13.56
CA LEU A 36 -18.42 -2.74 -12.80
C LEU A 36 -17.47 -1.76 -13.51
N SER A 37 -17.92 -1.06 -14.54
CA SER A 37 -17.10 -0.09 -15.30
C SER A 37 -16.64 1.12 -14.48
N ASP A 38 -17.25 1.37 -13.32
CA ASP A 38 -16.83 2.39 -12.35
C ASP A 38 -15.99 1.82 -11.21
N ARG A 39 -15.52 0.56 -11.33
CA ARG A 39 -14.73 -0.16 -10.32
C ARG A 39 -13.34 -0.54 -10.83
N VAL A 40 -12.42 -0.65 -9.89
CA VAL A 40 -11.12 -1.32 -10.08
C VAL A 40 -11.19 -2.69 -9.43
N ILE A 41 -10.77 -3.71 -10.18
CA ILE A 41 -10.72 -5.10 -9.74
C ILE A 41 -9.25 -5.50 -9.54
N LYS A 42 -8.93 -5.99 -8.35
CA LYS A 42 -7.61 -6.51 -7.96
C LYS A 42 -7.74 -8.00 -7.69
N THR A 43 -7.11 -8.83 -8.53
CA THR A 43 -7.10 -10.29 -8.35
C THR A 43 -5.81 -10.74 -7.71
N TYR A 44 -5.90 -11.54 -6.67
CA TYR A 44 -4.74 -12.12 -6.01
C TYR A 44 -4.61 -13.60 -6.33
N ARG A 45 -3.43 -14.16 -6.07
CA ARG A 45 -3.18 -15.58 -6.25
C ARG A 45 -4.13 -16.40 -5.37
N GLY A 46 -4.86 -17.32 -5.99
CA GLY A 46 -5.77 -18.23 -5.29
C GLY A 46 -5.12 -19.52 -4.78
N GLY A 47 -5.94 -20.40 -4.21
CA GLY A 47 -5.53 -21.73 -3.73
C GLY A 47 -6.72 -22.64 -3.41
N ARG A 48 -6.45 -23.78 -2.77
CA ARG A 48 -7.47 -24.77 -2.35
C ARG A 48 -7.60 -24.89 -0.83
N ASP A 49 -7.22 -23.83 -0.13
CA ASP A 49 -7.14 -23.76 1.33
C ASP A 49 -8.23 -22.79 1.82
N PRO A 50 -9.42 -23.31 2.16
CA PRO A 50 -10.57 -22.49 2.52
C PRO A 50 -10.33 -21.72 3.82
N GLU A 51 -9.74 -22.35 4.83
CA GLU A 51 -9.52 -21.75 6.14
C GLU A 51 -8.65 -20.50 6.07
N LEU A 52 -7.53 -20.57 5.34
CA LEU A 52 -6.65 -19.42 5.17
C LEU A 52 -7.33 -18.29 4.40
N LEU A 53 -8.12 -18.59 3.37
CA LEU A 53 -8.78 -17.57 2.56
C LEU A 53 -9.96 -16.93 3.30
N GLU A 54 -10.71 -17.69 4.09
CA GLU A 54 -11.71 -17.14 4.99
C GLU A 54 -11.08 -16.27 6.08
N GLN A 55 -9.96 -16.70 6.65
CA GLN A 55 -9.21 -15.88 7.60
C GLN A 55 -8.75 -14.57 6.95
N LEU A 56 -8.24 -14.63 5.71
CA LEU A 56 -7.84 -13.46 4.95
C LEU A 56 -9.02 -12.50 4.71
N ALA A 57 -10.20 -13.01 4.36
CA ALA A 57 -11.40 -12.20 4.18
C ALA A 57 -11.84 -11.52 5.50
N ARG A 58 -11.83 -12.25 6.62
CA ARG A 58 -12.13 -11.69 7.95
C ARG A 58 -11.13 -10.60 8.34
N ARG A 59 -9.84 -10.82 8.11
CA ARG A 59 -8.78 -9.85 8.40
C ARG A 59 -8.87 -8.62 7.48
N HIS A 60 -9.26 -8.80 6.22
CA HIS A 60 -9.49 -7.69 5.30
C HIS A 60 -10.65 -6.80 5.75
N ALA A 61 -11.80 -7.39 6.08
CA ALA A 61 -12.93 -6.64 6.62
C ALA A 61 -12.54 -5.85 7.89
N ALA A 62 -11.91 -6.53 8.86
CA ALA A 62 -11.42 -5.89 10.08
C ALA A 62 -10.40 -4.76 9.80
N TYR A 63 -9.58 -4.88 8.75
CA TYR A 63 -8.61 -3.85 8.39
C TYR A 63 -9.29 -2.62 7.79
N VAL A 64 -10.28 -2.81 6.91
CA VAL A 64 -11.08 -1.70 6.34
C VAL A 64 -11.83 -0.96 7.44
N ASP A 65 -12.42 -1.70 8.39
CA ASP A 65 -13.13 -1.12 9.53
C ASP A 65 -12.17 -0.34 10.43
N LEU A 66 -10.99 -0.90 10.73
CA LEU A 66 -9.95 -0.22 11.51
C LEU A 66 -9.48 1.07 10.84
N LEU A 67 -9.17 1.04 9.54
CA LEU A 67 -8.73 2.21 8.79
C LEU A 67 -9.80 3.32 8.85
N THR A 68 -11.06 2.95 8.61
CA THR A 68 -12.19 3.88 8.66
C THR A 68 -12.38 4.46 10.06
N TRP A 69 -12.32 3.62 11.10
CA TRP A 69 -12.38 4.04 12.50
C TRP A 69 -11.22 4.98 12.87
N ALA A 70 -10.03 4.73 12.34
CA ALA A 70 -8.87 5.59 12.49
C ALA A 70 -8.94 6.89 11.65
N GLY A 71 -10.08 7.15 10.98
CA GLY A 71 -10.30 8.36 10.18
C GLY A 71 -9.62 8.35 8.82
N VAL A 72 -9.09 7.21 8.37
CA VAL A 72 -8.52 7.07 7.03
C VAL A 72 -9.68 6.96 6.02
N ARG A 73 -9.70 7.87 5.05
CA ARG A 73 -10.70 7.84 3.98
C ARG A 73 -10.35 6.75 2.96
N LEU A 74 -11.34 5.93 2.62
CA LEU A 74 -11.21 4.84 1.64
C LEU A 74 -12.27 4.97 0.55
N PRO A 75 -11.99 4.58 -0.70
CA PRO A 75 -13.04 4.28 -1.66
C PRO A 75 -13.85 3.06 -1.19
N GLU A 76 -15.12 2.94 -1.61
CA GLU A 76 -15.91 1.73 -1.34
C GLU A 76 -15.12 0.49 -1.79
N THR A 77 -14.84 -0.41 -0.86
CA THR A 77 -13.95 -1.55 -1.07
C THR A 77 -14.64 -2.81 -0.56
N ARG A 78 -14.70 -3.85 -1.39
CA ARG A 78 -15.25 -5.17 -1.05
C ARG A 78 -14.24 -6.26 -1.36
N PHE A 79 -14.13 -7.23 -0.46
CA PHE A 79 -13.30 -8.42 -0.65
C PHE A 79 -14.19 -9.64 -0.91
N LEU A 80 -13.87 -10.37 -1.97
CA LEU A 80 -14.63 -11.52 -2.44
C LEU A 80 -13.69 -12.72 -2.56
N ILE A 81 -14.25 -13.91 -2.37
CA ILE A 81 -13.59 -15.17 -2.71
C ILE A 81 -14.40 -15.83 -3.81
N LEU A 82 -13.84 -15.91 -5.01
CA LEU A 82 -14.47 -16.61 -6.13
C LEU A 82 -14.11 -18.09 -6.08
N ASN A 83 -15.10 -18.96 -5.97
CA ASN A 83 -14.90 -20.41 -6.02
C ASN A 83 -15.19 -20.97 -7.42
N THR A 84 -14.19 -21.56 -8.08
CA THR A 84 -14.37 -22.26 -9.35
C THR A 84 -13.79 -23.66 -9.21
N ALA A 85 -14.66 -24.68 -9.22
CA ALA A 85 -14.25 -26.09 -9.11
C ALA A 85 -13.30 -26.37 -7.92
N GLY A 86 -13.59 -25.78 -6.76
CA GLY A 86 -12.78 -25.95 -5.54
C GLY A 86 -11.51 -25.10 -5.50
N PHE A 87 -11.24 -24.30 -6.54
CA PHE A 87 -10.20 -23.27 -6.51
C PHE A 87 -10.79 -21.95 -6.05
N LEU A 88 -10.22 -21.39 -4.99
CA LEU A 88 -10.67 -20.18 -4.33
C LEU A 88 -9.73 -19.02 -4.69
N GLN A 89 -10.27 -18.00 -5.36
CA GLN A 89 -9.53 -16.83 -5.81
C GLN A 89 -9.96 -15.57 -5.06
N PRO A 90 -9.05 -14.92 -4.31
CA PRO A 90 -9.34 -13.66 -3.66
C PRO A 90 -9.37 -12.50 -4.65
N VAL A 91 -10.37 -11.64 -4.50
CA VAL A 91 -10.59 -10.48 -5.36
C VAL A 91 -11.01 -9.29 -4.51
N ILE A 92 -10.38 -8.14 -4.71
CA ILE A 92 -10.88 -6.87 -4.21
C ILE A 92 -11.59 -6.13 -5.35
N VAL A 93 -12.82 -5.68 -5.09
CA VAL A 93 -13.58 -4.77 -5.95
C VAL A 93 -13.67 -3.43 -5.24
N GLN A 94 -13.13 -2.40 -5.87
CA GLN A 94 -12.98 -1.08 -5.25
C GLN A 94 -13.59 -0.01 -6.17
N LYS A 95 -14.24 1.02 -5.62
CA LYS A 95 -14.67 2.20 -6.40
C LYS A 95 -13.44 2.79 -7.09
N ALA A 96 -13.52 2.98 -8.41
CA ALA A 96 -12.45 3.60 -9.16
C ALA A 96 -12.30 5.06 -8.72
N LEU A 97 -11.05 5.48 -8.52
CA LEU A 97 -10.70 6.88 -8.31
C LEU A 97 -10.41 7.51 -9.66
N ASP A 98 -10.68 8.81 -9.77
CA ASP A 98 -10.24 9.60 -10.91
C ASP A 98 -8.71 9.67 -10.91
N GLU A 99 -8.08 9.37 -12.05
CA GLU A 99 -6.63 9.34 -12.20
C GLU A 99 -5.99 10.69 -11.89
N ARG A 100 -6.71 11.79 -12.13
CA ARG A 100 -6.27 13.16 -11.80
C ARG A 100 -6.07 13.37 -10.30
N LEU A 101 -6.77 12.57 -9.48
CA LEU A 101 -6.66 12.64 -8.03
C LEU A 101 -5.47 11.83 -7.49
N LEU A 102 -4.82 10.98 -8.30
CA LEU A 102 -3.72 10.15 -7.80
C LEU A 102 -2.56 11.01 -7.30
N MET A 103 -2.07 10.74 -6.09
CA MET A 103 -1.06 11.57 -5.42
C MET A 103 0.25 11.58 -6.19
N ARG A 104 0.73 10.41 -6.65
CA ARG A 104 2.02 10.31 -7.33
C ARG A 104 2.12 11.22 -8.58
N PRO A 105 1.21 11.16 -9.57
CA PRO A 105 1.24 12.10 -10.70
C PRO A 105 1.16 13.57 -10.29
N GLN A 106 0.35 13.91 -9.28
CA GLN A 106 0.27 15.28 -8.76
C GLN A 106 1.61 15.74 -8.17
N VAL A 107 2.25 14.93 -7.32
CA VAL A 107 3.57 15.26 -6.74
C VAL A 107 4.64 15.33 -7.83
N GLU A 108 4.61 14.44 -8.82
CA GLU A 108 5.60 14.38 -9.91
C GLU A 108 5.58 15.65 -10.77
N THR A 109 4.41 16.23 -11.01
CA THR A 109 4.22 17.32 -11.99
C THR A 109 4.00 18.70 -11.35
N ALA A 110 3.62 18.77 -10.08
CA ALA A 110 3.35 20.04 -9.42
C ALA A 110 4.63 20.88 -9.20
N GLU A 111 4.44 22.18 -9.01
CA GLU A 111 5.46 23.05 -8.41
C GLU A 111 5.81 22.57 -7.01
N LEU A 112 7.06 22.85 -6.58
CA LEU A 112 7.59 22.31 -5.32
C LEU A 112 6.70 22.63 -4.11
N SER A 113 6.26 23.88 -3.95
CA SER A 113 5.38 24.27 -2.84
C SER A 113 4.11 23.42 -2.77
N ARG A 114 3.44 23.23 -3.90
CA ARG A 114 2.25 22.39 -4.00
C ARG A 114 2.56 20.91 -3.74
N ALA A 115 3.70 20.42 -4.20
CA ALA A 115 4.14 19.06 -3.90
C ALA A 115 4.35 18.85 -2.39
N LEU A 116 4.94 19.83 -1.69
CA LEU A 116 5.09 19.80 -0.23
C LEU A 116 3.75 19.85 0.50
N ASP A 117 2.79 20.65 0.04
CA ASP A 117 1.42 20.68 0.62
C ASP A 117 0.70 19.32 0.49
N ILE A 118 0.89 18.64 -0.64
CA ILE A 118 0.35 17.30 -0.87
C ILE A 118 1.01 16.29 0.07
N LEU A 119 2.33 16.37 0.26
CA LEU A 119 3.05 15.51 1.19
C LEU A 119 2.62 15.75 2.63
N GLY A 120 2.38 17.01 3.02
CA GLY A 120 1.86 17.37 4.34
C GLY A 120 0.52 16.74 4.63
N GLN A 121 -0.44 16.84 3.72
CA GLN A 121 -1.75 16.20 3.87
C GLN A 121 -1.64 14.68 4.05
N ALA A 122 -0.78 14.02 3.29
CA ALA A 122 -0.54 12.59 3.45
C ALA A 122 0.15 12.29 4.80
N ALA A 123 1.14 13.08 5.21
CA ALA A 123 1.83 12.93 6.48
C ALA A 123 0.86 13.10 7.67
N ASP A 124 -0.07 14.05 7.61
CA ASP A 124 -1.10 14.26 8.63
C ASP A 124 -2.01 13.06 8.77
N SER A 125 -2.42 12.46 7.64
CA SER A 125 -3.20 11.22 7.66
C SER A 125 -2.45 10.07 8.33
N ILE A 126 -1.13 9.99 8.13
CA ILE A 126 -0.28 8.95 8.74
C ILE A 126 -0.13 9.20 10.24
N ALA A 127 0.21 10.43 10.64
CA ALA A 127 0.35 10.81 12.04
C ALA A 127 -0.95 10.60 12.82
N ALA A 128 -2.08 11.04 12.26
CA ALA A 128 -3.40 10.87 12.86
C ALA A 128 -3.82 9.40 12.98
N PHE A 129 -3.50 8.56 11.98
CA PHE A 129 -3.71 7.12 12.06
C PHE A 129 -2.96 6.53 13.26
N TRP A 130 -1.64 6.77 13.36
CA TRP A 130 -0.81 6.22 14.41
C TRP A 130 -1.20 6.72 15.80
N ALA A 131 -1.56 7.99 15.93
CA ALA A 131 -2.09 8.54 17.17
C ALA A 131 -3.36 7.81 17.64
N ARG A 132 -4.27 7.46 16.72
CA ARG A 132 -5.52 6.75 17.05
C ARG A 132 -5.32 5.29 17.41
N VAL A 133 -4.37 4.60 16.77
CA VAL A 133 -4.16 3.16 17.01
C VAL A 133 -3.15 2.87 18.13
N ALA A 134 -2.45 3.87 18.67
CA ALA A 134 -1.36 3.70 19.65
C ALA A 134 -1.73 2.89 20.90
N GLN A 135 -3.00 2.94 21.34
CA GLN A 135 -3.47 2.23 22.53
C GLN A 135 -4.03 0.83 22.23
N ARG A 136 -4.06 0.41 20.96
CA ARG A 136 -4.63 -0.89 20.58
C ARG A 136 -3.60 -2.00 20.86
N PRO A 137 -4.02 -3.12 21.48
CA PRO A 137 -3.11 -4.19 21.84
C PRO A 137 -2.68 -5.05 20.63
N GLU A 138 -3.48 -5.10 19.57
CA GLU A 138 -3.14 -5.88 18.38
C GLU A 138 -2.03 -5.23 17.52
N ARG A 139 -1.29 -6.08 16.80
CA ARG A 139 -0.32 -5.62 15.81
C ARG A 139 -1.04 -5.03 14.58
N ILE A 140 -0.86 -3.74 14.39
CA ILE A 140 -1.49 -2.94 13.32
C ILE A 140 -0.41 -2.27 12.49
N GLY A 141 -0.58 -2.26 11.17
CA GLY A 141 0.27 -1.57 10.25
C GLY A 141 -0.50 -0.68 9.28
N TYR A 142 0.26 0.15 8.57
CA TYR A 142 -0.21 1.04 7.54
C TYR A 142 0.88 1.14 6.47
N HIS A 143 0.52 1.06 5.19
CA HIS A 143 1.48 1.18 4.08
C HIS A 143 1.20 2.42 3.20
N PRO A 144 1.40 3.62 3.74
CA PRO A 144 0.99 4.88 3.12
C PRO A 144 2.05 5.41 2.14
N SER A 145 2.30 4.67 1.06
CA SER A 145 3.19 5.15 -0.01
C SER A 145 2.50 6.19 -0.90
N ILE A 146 3.27 7.05 -1.58
CA ILE A 146 2.75 8.00 -2.60
C ILE A 146 1.92 7.34 -3.71
N ARG A 147 2.05 6.01 -3.89
CA ARG A 147 1.31 5.22 -4.89
C ARG A 147 -0.04 4.74 -4.37
N ASN A 148 -0.27 4.82 -3.07
CA ASN A 148 -1.43 4.29 -2.37
C ASN A 148 -2.40 5.39 -1.92
N PHE A 149 -2.10 6.65 -2.30
CA PHE A 149 -2.94 7.82 -2.01
C PHE A 149 -3.45 8.47 -3.28
N ALA A 150 -4.67 8.98 -3.18
CA ALA A 150 -5.21 10.05 -3.99
C ALA A 150 -5.48 11.26 -3.09
N ILE A 151 -5.46 12.46 -3.65
CA ILE A 151 -5.73 13.71 -2.94
C ILE A 151 -6.86 14.43 -3.67
N ASP A 152 -7.93 14.72 -2.94
CA ASP A 152 -9.05 15.57 -3.39
C ASP A 152 -9.20 16.80 -2.48
N GLU A 153 -10.24 17.60 -2.68
CA GLU A 153 -10.50 18.82 -1.91
C GLU A 153 -10.77 18.57 -0.41
N ARG A 154 -11.08 17.33 -0.03
CA ARG A 154 -11.30 16.92 1.37
C ARG A 154 -10.07 16.23 1.96
N GLY A 155 -8.97 16.15 1.21
CA GLY A 155 -7.69 15.59 1.66
C GLY A 155 -7.41 14.17 1.13
N PRO A 156 -6.56 13.40 1.82
CA PRO A 156 -6.06 12.13 1.31
C PRO A 156 -7.11 11.02 1.35
N ILE A 157 -7.10 10.20 0.31
CA ILE A 157 -7.85 8.94 0.17
C ILE A 157 -6.83 7.82 0.01
N PHE A 158 -6.81 6.88 0.95
CA PHE A 158 -5.99 5.69 0.87
C PHE A 158 -6.75 4.58 0.12
N PHE A 159 -6.06 3.80 -0.71
CA PHE A 159 -6.74 2.77 -1.51
C PHE A 159 -6.02 1.42 -1.60
N ASP A 160 -4.98 1.18 -0.78
CA ASP A 160 -4.24 -0.09 -0.75
C ASP A 160 -4.50 -0.92 0.51
N THR A 161 -5.61 -1.65 0.52
CA THR A 161 -6.03 -2.45 1.69
C THR A 161 -5.44 -3.87 1.72
N PHE A 162 -4.47 -4.19 0.84
CA PHE A 162 -3.89 -5.53 0.75
C PHE A 162 -2.35 -5.49 0.79
N PRO A 163 -1.70 -6.36 1.59
CA PRO A 163 -2.31 -7.31 2.53
C PRO A 163 -2.97 -6.58 3.71
N PRO A 164 -3.99 -7.18 4.36
CA PRO A 164 -4.57 -6.56 5.54
C PRO A 164 -3.56 -6.55 6.70
N LEU A 165 -3.16 -5.36 7.13
CA LEU A 165 -2.10 -5.16 8.13
C LEU A 165 -2.66 -5.15 9.56
N ILE A 166 -3.47 -6.14 9.92
CA ILE A 166 -4.06 -6.24 11.26
C ILE A 166 -4.02 -7.67 11.78
N GLY A 167 -3.56 -7.83 13.02
CA GLY A 167 -3.69 -9.09 13.78
C GLY A 167 -2.85 -10.25 13.25
N TYR A 168 -1.87 -9.97 12.39
CA TYR A 168 -0.83 -10.93 12.01
C TYR A 168 0.42 -10.67 12.83
N SER A 169 0.99 -11.75 13.37
CA SER A 169 2.37 -11.75 13.81
C SER A 169 3.31 -11.41 12.65
N ARG A 170 4.54 -10.99 12.98
CA ARG A 170 5.60 -10.74 11.98
C ARG A 170 5.83 -11.97 11.11
N GLU A 171 5.78 -13.17 11.68
CA GLU A 171 5.96 -14.40 10.93
C GLU A 171 4.80 -14.70 9.98
N GLU A 172 3.55 -14.63 10.44
CA GLU A 172 2.38 -14.90 9.62
C GLU A 172 2.29 -13.95 8.44
N MET A 173 2.55 -12.66 8.67
CA MET A 173 2.59 -11.67 7.60
C MET A 173 3.70 -12.01 6.59
N GLY A 174 4.90 -12.40 7.03
CA GLY A 174 5.96 -12.84 6.12
C GLY A 174 5.54 -14.01 5.23
N ARG A 175 4.85 -15.02 5.79
CA ARG A 175 4.29 -16.15 5.03
C ARG A 175 3.20 -15.70 4.05
N LEU A 176 2.35 -14.76 4.47
CA LEU A 176 1.29 -14.18 3.64
C LEU A 176 1.89 -13.48 2.41
N LEU A 177 2.90 -12.62 2.60
CA LEU A 177 3.59 -11.90 1.51
C LEU A 177 4.15 -12.87 0.47
N LEU A 178 4.79 -13.95 0.93
CA LEU A 178 5.36 -14.96 0.03
C LEU A 178 4.30 -15.74 -0.73
N ARG A 179 3.20 -16.11 -0.05
CA ARG A 179 2.11 -16.87 -0.68
C ARG A 179 1.48 -16.09 -1.83
N PHE A 180 1.25 -14.80 -1.62
CA PHE A 180 0.55 -13.93 -2.57
C PHE A 180 1.46 -13.18 -3.55
N SER A 181 2.78 -13.30 -3.43
CA SER A 181 3.71 -12.73 -4.41
C SER A 181 3.52 -13.34 -5.80
N GLU A 182 3.35 -12.50 -6.82
CA GLU A 182 3.22 -12.94 -8.22
C GLU A 182 4.54 -13.51 -8.75
N LYS A 183 5.69 -13.01 -8.28
CA LYS A 183 7.01 -13.40 -8.78
C LYS A 183 7.47 -14.72 -8.16
N GLY A 184 7.56 -15.78 -8.97
CA GLY A 184 8.08 -17.08 -8.54
C GLY A 184 9.45 -17.02 -7.88
N LEU A 185 10.34 -16.18 -8.39
CA LEU A 185 11.67 -15.97 -7.85
C LEU A 185 11.65 -15.39 -6.42
N VAL A 186 10.73 -14.47 -6.11
CA VAL A 186 10.56 -13.94 -4.74
C VAL A 186 10.16 -15.04 -3.78
N ARG A 187 9.33 -15.99 -4.24
CA ARG A 187 8.92 -17.14 -3.41
C ARG A 187 10.10 -18.07 -3.14
N SER A 188 10.89 -18.37 -4.17
CA SER A 188 12.09 -19.21 -4.03
C SER A 188 13.17 -18.55 -3.15
N VAL A 189 13.43 -17.25 -3.34
CA VAL A 189 14.37 -16.47 -2.51
C VAL A 189 13.85 -16.34 -1.08
N GLY A 190 12.55 -16.19 -0.89
CA GLY A 190 11.92 -16.11 0.43
C GLY A 190 12.05 -17.36 1.28
N VAL A 191 12.15 -18.55 0.65
CA VAL A 191 12.45 -19.81 1.35
C VAL A 191 13.90 -19.83 1.86
N LEU A 192 14.83 -19.23 1.10
CA LEU A 192 16.25 -19.18 1.45
C LEU A 192 16.59 -18.02 2.42
N MET A 193 15.81 -16.93 2.42
CA MET A 193 16.08 -15.72 3.22
C MET A 193 14.82 -15.15 3.90
N PRO A 194 14.15 -15.91 4.78
CA PRO A 194 12.87 -15.52 5.37
C PRO A 194 12.95 -14.21 6.17
N GLU A 195 14.04 -13.98 6.90
CA GLU A 195 14.24 -12.76 7.69
C GLU A 195 14.28 -11.48 6.84
N ARG A 196 14.73 -11.57 5.58
CA ARG A 196 14.81 -10.41 4.69
C ARG A 196 13.46 -10.00 4.12
N ILE A 197 12.57 -10.97 3.92
CA ILE A 197 11.18 -10.73 3.54
C ILE A 197 10.40 -10.19 4.74
N ARG A 198 10.67 -10.73 5.94
CA ARG A 198 10.11 -10.22 7.19
C ARG A 198 10.54 -8.77 7.45
N ALA A 199 11.75 -8.37 7.06
CA ALA A 199 12.20 -6.99 7.20
C ALA A 199 11.44 -5.97 6.33
N ILE A 200 10.82 -6.38 5.21
CA ILE A 200 10.07 -5.46 4.31
C ILE A 200 8.90 -4.83 5.04
N GLN A 201 8.15 -5.68 5.74
CA GLN A 201 6.93 -5.25 6.40
C GLN A 201 7.24 -4.39 7.63
N ASP A 202 8.44 -4.45 8.20
CA ASP A 202 8.75 -3.78 9.46
C ASP A 202 8.52 -2.26 9.34
N GLU A 203 8.79 -1.66 8.17
CA GLU A 203 8.47 -0.26 7.85
C GLU A 203 6.96 0.04 7.95
N TRP A 204 6.10 -0.91 7.55
CA TRP A 204 4.65 -0.74 7.55
C TRP A 204 4.04 -0.83 8.95
N TYR A 205 4.78 -1.37 9.92
CA TYR A 205 4.36 -1.47 11.32
C TYR A 205 5.08 -0.44 12.21
N SER A 206 5.84 0.47 11.62
CA SER A 206 6.56 1.53 12.34
C SER A 206 5.96 2.90 12.03
N PRO A 207 5.50 3.65 13.04
CA PRO A 207 5.07 5.04 12.86
C PRO A 207 6.08 5.89 12.10
N ALA A 208 7.34 5.91 12.56
CA ALA A 208 8.41 6.65 11.90
C ALA A 208 8.71 6.08 10.51
N GLY A 209 8.76 4.75 10.38
CA GLY A 209 9.02 4.08 9.10
C GLY A 209 8.03 4.47 8.02
N THR A 210 6.74 4.57 8.35
CA THR A 210 5.71 4.99 7.37
C THR A 210 5.86 6.45 6.90
N LEU A 211 6.22 7.37 7.78
CA LEU A 211 6.47 8.78 7.43
C LEU A 211 7.76 8.94 6.62
N VAL A 212 8.84 8.31 7.07
CA VAL A 212 10.13 8.31 6.37
C VAL A 212 10.01 7.62 5.00
N GLY A 213 9.21 6.57 4.91
CA GLY A 213 8.87 5.89 3.66
C GLY A 213 8.18 6.78 2.64
N LEU A 214 7.24 7.62 3.10
CA LEU A 214 6.58 8.64 2.29
C LEU A 214 7.60 9.65 1.75
N VAL A 215 8.39 10.26 2.64
CA VAL A 215 9.43 11.25 2.30
C VAL A 215 10.45 10.67 1.34
N GLY A 216 10.98 9.48 1.63
CA GLY A 216 11.94 8.80 0.78
C GLY A 216 11.36 8.45 -0.60
N SER A 217 10.04 8.20 -0.69
CA SER A 217 9.39 8.00 -1.98
C SER A 217 9.26 9.30 -2.77
N ALA A 218 8.99 10.43 -2.11
CA ALA A 218 8.96 11.74 -2.73
C ALA A 218 10.34 12.18 -3.24
N VAL A 219 11.40 12.00 -2.43
CA VAL A 219 12.79 12.29 -2.85
C VAL A 219 13.20 11.47 -4.07
N ARG A 220 12.81 10.19 -4.13
CA ARG A 220 13.07 9.34 -5.31
C ARG A 220 12.28 9.78 -6.54
N LEU A 221 11.08 10.32 -6.34
CA LEU A 221 10.22 10.81 -7.42
C LEU A 221 10.74 12.15 -7.97
N ARG A 222 11.27 13.01 -7.10
CA ARG A 222 11.76 14.35 -7.41
C ARG A 222 13.21 14.53 -6.92
N PRO A 223 14.19 13.84 -7.51
CA PRO A 223 15.58 13.90 -7.04
C PRO A 223 16.15 15.31 -7.04
N GLN A 224 15.73 16.18 -7.97
CA GLN A 224 16.14 17.57 -8.06
C GLN A 224 15.70 18.43 -6.85
N ASP A 225 14.58 18.07 -6.22
CA ASP A 225 14.04 18.78 -5.06
C ASP A 225 14.37 18.08 -3.74
N GLY A 226 15.22 17.04 -3.78
CA GLY A 226 15.45 16.14 -2.65
C GLY A 226 15.89 16.85 -1.37
N ALA A 227 16.75 17.86 -1.47
CA ALA A 227 17.18 18.66 -0.32
C ALA A 227 16.01 19.43 0.30
N ALA A 228 15.22 20.12 -0.50
CA ALA A 228 14.07 20.88 -0.03
C ALA A 228 12.98 19.99 0.59
N ILE A 229 12.75 18.80 0.02
CA ILE A 229 11.81 17.81 0.57
C ILE A 229 12.29 17.29 1.94
N LEU A 230 13.60 17.03 2.09
CA LEU A 230 14.16 16.60 3.38
C LEU A 230 14.11 17.70 4.44
N ASP A 231 14.40 18.94 4.06
CA ASP A 231 14.33 20.09 4.96
C ASP A 231 12.90 20.37 5.40
N TRP A 232 11.94 20.31 4.46
CA TRP A 232 10.52 20.33 4.77
C TRP A 232 10.13 19.20 5.75
N ALA A 233 10.58 17.97 5.50
CA ALA A 233 10.24 16.83 6.35
C ALA A 233 10.77 16.99 7.78
N ARG A 234 11.98 17.54 7.95
CA ARG A 234 12.52 17.90 9.28
C ARG A 234 11.69 18.99 9.95
N GLY A 235 11.31 20.03 9.20
CA GLY A 235 10.44 21.10 9.70
C GLY A 235 9.09 20.56 10.17
N TYR A 236 8.40 19.79 9.32
CA TYR A 236 7.14 19.13 9.63
C TYR A 236 7.26 18.25 10.88
N ALA A 237 8.29 17.41 10.96
CA ALA A 237 8.49 16.55 12.11
C ALA A 237 8.72 17.35 13.40
N ALA A 238 9.42 18.49 13.33
CA ALA A 238 9.68 19.34 14.48
C ALA A 238 8.43 20.07 14.99
N THR A 239 7.54 20.50 14.08
CA THR A 239 6.37 21.34 14.42
C THR A 239 5.09 20.54 14.64
N GLU A 240 4.79 19.56 13.78
CA GLU A 240 3.50 18.86 13.75
C GLU A 240 3.50 17.57 14.58
N LEU A 241 4.66 16.91 14.73
CA LEU A 241 4.76 15.66 15.48
C LEU A 241 5.07 15.92 16.95
N SER A 242 4.66 14.99 17.81
CA SER A 242 4.85 15.07 19.25
C SER A 242 5.40 13.77 19.86
N GLY A 243 5.90 13.86 21.09
CA GLY A 243 6.35 12.70 21.86
C GLY A 243 7.50 11.90 21.21
N SER A 244 7.47 10.58 21.39
CA SER A 244 8.46 9.66 20.85
C SER A 244 8.47 9.61 19.33
N LEU A 245 7.31 9.78 18.69
CA LEU A 245 7.18 9.79 17.23
C LEU A 245 8.04 10.88 16.59
N ARG A 246 8.00 12.10 17.14
CA ARG A 246 8.87 13.19 16.68
C ARG A 246 10.35 12.81 16.77
N ALA A 247 10.78 12.28 17.92
CA ALA A 247 12.17 11.93 18.16
C ALA A 247 12.65 10.83 17.19
N GLU A 248 11.82 9.81 16.96
CA GLU A 248 12.12 8.71 16.04
C GLU A 248 12.23 9.19 14.59
N VAL A 249 11.26 10.00 14.12
CA VAL A 249 11.26 10.53 12.75
C VAL A 249 12.47 11.43 12.50
N LEU A 250 12.77 12.36 13.42
CA LEU A 250 13.93 13.24 13.28
C LEU A 250 15.25 12.43 13.26
N ALA A 251 15.39 11.44 14.14
CA ALA A 251 16.58 10.59 14.19
C ALA A 251 16.76 9.76 12.90
N GLU A 252 15.68 9.35 12.24
CA GLU A 252 15.74 8.66 10.95
C GLU A 252 16.04 9.61 9.78
N LEU A 253 15.50 10.84 9.78
CA LEU A 253 15.76 11.85 8.75
C LEU A 253 17.18 12.45 8.81
N ASP A 254 17.81 12.45 9.98
CA ASP A 254 19.20 12.91 10.16
C ASP A 254 20.25 11.92 9.68
N ARG A 255 19.83 10.71 9.31
CA ARG A 255 20.69 9.73 8.66
C ARG A 255 20.43 9.76 7.15
N PRO A 256 21.46 9.72 6.29
CA PRO A 256 21.23 9.57 4.86
C PRO A 256 20.35 8.34 4.62
N PRO A 257 19.31 8.43 3.74
CA PRO A 257 18.27 7.41 3.64
C PRO A 257 18.88 6.05 3.36
N ARG A 258 18.82 5.16 4.36
CA ARG A 258 19.31 3.80 4.26
C ARG A 258 18.25 2.95 3.58
N LEU A 259 18.19 2.96 2.25
CA LEU A 259 17.67 1.77 1.59
C LEU A 259 18.58 0.61 2.04
N PRO A 260 18.05 -0.50 2.59
CA PRO A 260 18.88 -1.64 2.88
C PRO A 260 19.61 -1.99 1.58
N ALA A 261 20.95 -1.97 1.56
CA ALA A 261 21.73 -2.11 0.32
C ALA A 261 21.36 -3.40 -0.45
N PHE A 262 20.94 -4.43 0.28
CA PHE A 262 20.40 -5.66 -0.27
C PHE A 262 19.09 -5.47 -1.06
N TRP A 263 18.18 -4.58 -0.64
CA TRP A 263 16.95 -4.27 -1.34
C TRP A 263 17.18 -3.56 -2.66
N THR A 264 18.18 -2.67 -2.71
CA THR A 264 18.62 -2.03 -3.95
C THR A 264 19.17 -3.08 -4.93
N GLY A 265 20.00 -4.00 -4.44
CA GLY A 265 20.55 -5.11 -5.24
C GLY A 265 19.52 -6.16 -5.67
N MET A 266 18.58 -6.52 -4.80
CA MET A 266 17.53 -7.49 -5.10
C MET A 266 16.46 -6.89 -6.02
N ARG A 267 16.15 -5.58 -5.92
CA ARG A 267 15.31 -4.88 -6.90
C ARG A 267 15.93 -4.87 -8.29
N ARG A 268 17.25 -4.65 -8.38
CA ARG A 268 18.04 -4.76 -9.61
C ARG A 268 17.96 -6.16 -10.22
N VAL A 269 18.15 -7.20 -9.43
CA VAL A 269 18.08 -8.60 -9.90
C VAL A 269 16.64 -9.04 -10.25
N LEU A 270 15.61 -8.51 -9.59
CA LEU A 270 14.20 -8.87 -9.81
C LEU A 270 13.49 -8.03 -10.89
N GLY A 271 14.19 -7.13 -11.59
CA GLY A 271 13.57 -6.19 -12.52
C GLY A 271 12.51 -5.31 -11.84
N LEU A 272 12.71 -5.01 -10.55
CA LEU A 272 11.97 -4.00 -9.79
C LEU A 272 12.74 -2.67 -9.76
N GLU A 273 13.84 -2.58 -10.53
CA GLU A 273 14.43 -1.33 -10.98
C GLU A 273 13.44 -0.61 -11.90
N GLY A 274 12.80 0.42 -11.35
CA GLY A 274 12.39 1.55 -12.16
C GLY A 274 13.53 2.54 -12.18
N LYS A 275 14.05 2.82 -13.36
CA LYS A 275 14.36 4.21 -13.77
C LYS A 275 13.16 5.12 -13.37
N PRO A 276 13.27 6.48 -13.37
CA PRO A 276 12.06 7.32 -13.25
C PRO A 276 10.94 6.70 -14.08
N ASN A 277 9.70 6.66 -13.56
CA ASN A 277 8.63 5.97 -14.27
C ASN A 277 8.48 6.59 -15.66
N VAL A 278 9.04 5.90 -16.66
CA VAL A 278 8.64 5.90 -18.05
C VAL A 278 8.01 4.54 -18.29
#